data_AF-A0A6N0LNF3-F1
#
_entry.id   AF-A0A6N0LNF3-F1
#
_cell.length_a   1.000
_cell.length_b   1.000
_cell.length_c   1.000
_cell.angle_alpha   90.00
_cell.angle_beta   90.00
_cell.angle_gamma   90.00
#
_symmetry.space_group_name_H-M   'P 1'
#
loop_
_entity.id
_entity.type
_entity.pdbx_description
1 polymer ?
#
loop_
_entity_poly.entity_id
_entity_poly.type
_entity_poly.pdbx_seq_one_letter_code
_entity_poly.pdbx_strand_id
1 'polypeptide(L)' 'MKIHVQQGEYVSLEVDADEIIKSQVFPGLWLSISNLLAGNMQQVLSVLQLGLNSPEHQIFVQQ' A
#
# COMPACT_ATOMS: atom_id res chain seq x y z
N MET A 1 -12.77 19.85 -18.40
CA MET A 1 -11.36 19.64 -18.01
C MET A 1 -11.18 18.15 -17.76
N LYS A 2 -10.62 17.39 -18.71
CA LYS A 2 -10.36 15.95 -18.56
C LYS A 2 -8.90 15.78 -18.15
N ILE A 3 -8.66 15.21 -16.99
CA ILE A 3 -7.32 14.87 -16.51
C ILE A 3 -7.06 13.40 -16.86
N HIS A 4 -6.09 13.18 -17.76
CA HIS A 4 -5.44 11.89 -18.01
C HIS A 4 -4.15 11.87 -17.20
N VAL A 5 -4.04 10.95 -16.25
CA VAL A 5 -2.76 10.69 -15.57
C VAL A 5 -2.03 9.58 -16.31
N GLN A 6 -0.90 9.98 -16.89
CA GLN A 6 0.10 9.13 -17.50
C GLN A 6 1.21 8.87 -16.47
N GLN A 7 1.68 7.62 -16.40
CA GLN A 7 3.08 7.26 -16.10
C GLN A 7 3.69 7.77 -14.78
N GLY A 8 3.43 7.07 -13.68
CA GLY A 8 4.39 7.01 -12.57
C GLY A 8 4.50 8.28 -11.72
N GLU A 9 3.38 8.93 -11.44
CA GLU A 9 3.33 9.88 -10.33
C GLU A 9 3.60 9.12 -9.03
N TYR A 10 4.69 9.47 -8.35
CA TYR A 10 4.85 9.21 -6.92
C TYR A 10 3.80 10.07 -6.21
N VAL A 11 2.56 9.61 -6.21
CA VAL A 11 1.51 10.19 -5.39
C VAL A 11 2.03 10.05 -3.97
N SER A 12 2.22 11.18 -3.30
CA SER A 12 2.46 11.20 -1.87
C SER A 12 1.21 10.59 -1.24
N LEU A 13 1.22 9.26 -1.10
CA LEU A 13 0.29 8.57 -0.24
C LEU A 13 0.48 9.25 1.10
N GLU A 14 -0.56 9.95 1.55
CA GLU A 14 -0.60 10.47 2.91
C GLU A 14 -0.10 9.33 3.78
N VAL A 15 1.07 9.55 4.36
CA VAL A 15 1.63 8.62 5.30
C VAL A 15 0.60 8.62 6.41
N ASP A 16 -0.29 7.63 6.38
CA ASP A 16 -1.16 7.30 7.51
C ASP A 16 -0.23 7.34 8.72
N ALA A 17 -0.68 7.93 9.83
CA ALA A 17 0.17 8.24 10.98
C ALA A 17 1.01 7.03 11.50
N ASP A 18 0.69 5.83 11.04
CA ASP A 18 1.36 4.54 11.19
C ASP A 18 2.57 4.27 10.26
N GLU A 19 3.01 5.22 9.45
CA GLU A 19 4.19 5.09 8.55
C GLU A 19 4.05 3.95 7.53
N ILE A 20 2.83 3.72 7.04
CA ILE A 20 2.50 2.65 6.10
C ILE A 20 2.40 3.20 4.67
N ILE A 21 3.18 2.63 3.76
CA ILE A 21 3.05 2.85 2.31
C ILE A 21 2.11 1.80 1.71
N LYS A 22 1.16 2.26 0.88
CA LYS A 22 0.20 1.40 0.18
C LYS A 22 0.53 1.41 -1.31
N SER A 23 0.76 0.25 -1.92
CA SER A 23 1.06 0.20 -3.35
C SER A 23 -0.17 0.54 -4.19
N GLN A 24 -0.01 1.43 -5.17
CA GLN A 24 -1.07 1.74 -6.15
C GLN A 24 -1.12 0.74 -7.30
N VAL A 25 0.00 0.05 -7.59
CA VAL A 25 0.09 -0.97 -8.64
C VAL A 25 -0.48 -2.31 -8.13
N PHE A 26 -0.31 -2.58 -6.84
CA PHE A 26 -0.82 -3.79 -6.18
C PHE A 26 -1.76 -3.38 -5.04
N PRO A 27 -3.07 -3.26 -5.31
CA PRO A 27 -4.07 -2.99 -4.29
C PRO A 27 -3.98 -4.04 -3.17
N GLY A 28 -3.77 -3.56 -1.93
CA GLY A 28 -3.57 -4.41 -0.75
C GLY A 28 -2.12 -4.73 -0.40
N LEU A 29 -1.14 -4.33 -1.21
CA LEU A 29 0.28 -4.42 -0.84
C LEU A 29 0.63 -3.23 0.05
N TRP A 30 0.55 -3.43 1.36
CA TRP A 30 0.90 -2.43 2.37
C TRP A 30 2.22 -2.79 3.04
N LEU A 31 3.08 -1.80 3.25
CA LEU A 31 4.37 -1.98 3.90
C LEU A 31 4.59 -0.87 4.93
N SER A 32 4.98 -1.23 6.15
CA SER A 32 5.38 -0.24 7.15
C SER A 32 6.84 0.14 6.94
N ILE A 33 7.09 1.44 6.70
CA ILE A 33 8.43 2.00 6.53
C ILE A 33 9.26 1.74 7.78
N SER A 34 8.72 2.04 8.95
CA SER A 34 9.46 1.91 10.21
C SER A 34 9.83 0.49 10.55
N ASN A 35 8.96 -0.48 10.24
CA ASN A 35 9.28 -1.89 10.42
C ASN A 35 10.26 -2.41 9.35
N LEU A 36 10.20 -1.90 8.12
CA LEU A 36 11.21 -2.18 7.09
C LEU A 36 12.59 -1.67 7.52
N LEU A 37 12.67 -0.43 8.01
CA LEU A 37 13.90 0.17 8.51
C LEU A 37 14.43 -0.53 9.75
N ALA A 38 13.54 -0.97 10.65
CA ALA A 38 13.89 -1.75 11.83
C ALA A 38 14.23 -3.22 11.52
N GLY A 39 14.04 -3.69 10.28
CA GLY A 39 14.21 -5.10 9.90
C GLY A 39 13.16 -6.04 10.51
N ASN A 40 12.05 -5.51 11.03
CA ASN A 40 11.00 -6.27 11.69
C ASN A 40 10.01 -6.86 10.67
N MET A 41 10.44 -7.94 10.01
CA MET A 41 9.67 -8.59 8.96
C MET A 41 8.33 -9.16 9.44
N GLN A 42 8.19 -9.53 10.72
CA GLN A 42 6.91 -9.97 11.26
C GLN A 42 5.85 -8.86 11.19
N GLN A 43 6.21 -7.64 11.57
CA GLN A 43 5.30 -6.51 11.52
C GLN A 43 5.02 -6.07 10.08
N VAL A 44 6.03 -6.12 9.20
CA VAL A 44 5.82 -5.89 7.76
C VAL A 44 4.79 -6.87 7.19
N LEU A 45 4.87 -8.16 7.54
CA LEU A 45 3.90 -9.17 7.10
C LEU A 45 2.51 -8.98 7.72
N SER A 46 2.42 -8.55 8.97
CA SER A 46 1.13 -8.20 9.60
C SER A 46 0.44 -7.07 8.85
N VAL A 47 1.18 -6.00 8.52
CA VAL A 47 0.66 -4.86 7.74
C VAL A 47 0.26 -5.29 6.33
N LEU A 48 1.05 -6.17 5.71
CA LEU A 48 0.68 -6.77 4.42
C LEU A 48 -0.63 -7.54 4.52
N GLN A 49 -0.83 -8.36 5.55
CA GLN A 49 -2.08 -9.10 5.73
C GLN A 49 -3.29 -8.17 5.94
N LEU A 50 -3.12 -7.04 6.62
CA LEU A 50 -4.18 -6.03 6.74
C LEU A 50 -4.57 -5.48 5.36
N GLY A 51 -3.57 -5.19 4.51
CA GLY A 51 -3.81 -4.74 3.15
C GLY A 51 -4.45 -5.80 2.26
N LEU A 52 -4.03 -7.06 2.36
CA LEU A 52 -4.63 -8.16 1.59
C LEU A 52 -6.07 -8.46 2.02
N ASN A 53 -6.43 -8.18 3.27
CA ASN A 53 -7.82 -8.28 3.74
C ASN A 53 -8.63 -7.01 3.43
N SER A 54 -8.03 -5.99 2.84
CA SER A 54 -8.74 -4.76 2.52
C SER A 54 -9.70 -4.97 1.35
N PRO A 55 -10.76 -4.16 1.25
CA PRO A 55 -11.67 -4.18 0.11
C PRO A 55 -10.95 -3.91 -1.22
N GLU A 56 -9.84 -3.15 -1.21
CA GLU A 56 -9.09 -2.85 -2.42
C GLU A 56 -8.46 -4.11 -3.03
N HIS A 57 -7.93 -4.99 -2.17
CA HIS A 57 -7.40 -6.27 -2.61
C HIS A 57 -8.51 -7.21 -3.10
N GLN A 58 -9.65 -7.25 -2.40
CA GLN A 58 -10.80 -8.07 -2.80
C GLN A 58 -11.37 -7.66 -4.17
N ILE A 59 -11.33 -6.36 -4.49
CA ILE A 59 -11.72 -5.83 -5.80
C ILE A 59 -10.67 -6.23 -6.86
N PHE A 60 -9.38 -6.15 -6.53
CA PHE A 60 -8.29 -6.57 -7.43
C PHE A 60 -8.35 -8.07 -7.78
N VAL A 61 -8.66 -8.94 -6.82
CA VAL A 61 -8.76 -10.40 -7.03
C VAL A 61 -9.98 -10.80 -7.86
N GLN A 62 -11.00 -9.95 -7.94
CA GLN A 62 -12.24 -10.23 -8.69
C GLN A 62 -12.21 -9.77 -10.17
N GLN A 63 -11.09 -9.21 -10.65
CA GLN A 63 -10.87 -8.82 -12.06
C GLN A 63 -10.20 -9.96 -12.83
#